data_AF-A0A0P0VEB0-F1
#
_entry.id   AF-A0A0P0VEB0-F1
#
_cell.length_a   1.000
_cell.length_b   1.000
_cell.length_c   1.000
_cell.angle_alpha   90.00
_cell.angle_beta   90.00
_cell.angle_gamma   90.00
#
_symmetry.space_group_name_H-M   'P 1'
#
loop_
_entity.id
_entity.type
_entity.pdbx_description
1 polymer ?
#
loop_
_entity_poly.entity_id
_entity_poly.type
_entity_poly.pdbx_seq_one_letter_code
_entity_poly.pdbx_strand_id
1 'polypeptide(L)'
;MLRHVMLILMDIFLHMVLNTLPSNEGRLEALLFEAKGEWTDAERAYALILENNPFDQIVHKRKIAIAKAQGDMALAVEYLNKYLELFMADHDAWRELAETYVALQMYKQAAFCYEELILAQPTVPLYHLAYAEVSELCQTHPSFSQSLKEK
;
A
#
# COMPACT_ATOMS: atom_id res chain seq x y z
N MET A 1 24.05 3.59 -4.29
CA MET A 1 24.47 4.54 -3.23
C MET A 1 23.29 5.13 -2.46
N LEU A 2 22.24 5.64 -3.12
CA LEU A 2 21.06 6.25 -2.48
C LEU A 2 20.32 5.33 -1.48
N ARG A 3 20.18 4.03 -1.78
CA ARG A 3 19.50 3.06 -0.89
C ARG A 3 20.21 2.87 0.47
N HIS A 4 21.55 2.95 0.49
CA HIS A 4 22.32 2.85 1.74
C HIS A 4 22.22 4.14 2.57
N VAL A 5 22.23 5.31 1.94
CA VAL A 5 22.10 6.59 2.64
C VAL A 5 20.70 6.75 3.25
N MET A 6 19.66 6.28 2.54
CA MET A 6 18.29 6.27 3.06
C MET A 6 18.14 5.34 4.27
N LEU A 7 18.73 4.14 4.24
CA LEU A 7 18.72 3.22 5.39
C LEU A 7 19.43 3.81 6.61
N ILE A 8 20.60 4.42 6.43
CA ILE A 8 21.35 5.07 7.53
C ILE A 8 20.58 6.25 8.12
N LEU A 9 19.94 7.08 7.30
CA LEU A 9 19.12 8.19 7.79
C LEU A 9 17.85 7.69 8.50
N MET A 10 17.27 6.58 8.02
CA MET A 10 16.14 5.93 8.67
C MET A 10 16.54 5.35 10.02
N ASP A 11 17.72 4.73 10.14
CA ASP A 11 18.27 4.21 11.40
C ASP A 11 18.55 5.33 12.41
N ILE A 12 19.14 6.45 11.97
CA ILE A 12 19.39 7.62 12.84
C ILE A 12 18.08 8.24 13.32
N PHE A 13 17.09 8.36 12.42
CA PHE A 13 15.78 8.89 12.77
C PHE A 13 15.02 7.94 13.70
N LEU A 14 15.08 6.63 13.45
CA LEU A 14 14.56 5.61 14.37
C LEU A 14 15.22 5.74 15.74
N HIS A 15 16.55 5.82 15.83
CA HIS A 15 17.27 5.90 17.11
C HIS A 15 16.93 7.15 17.93
N MET A 16 16.60 8.26 17.26
CA MET A 16 16.15 9.49 17.92
C MET A 16 14.71 9.36 18.45
N VAL A 17 13.83 8.75 17.67
CA VAL A 17 12.42 8.54 18.05
C VAL A 17 12.27 7.42 19.10
N LEU A 18 13.12 6.38 19.03
CA LEU A 18 13.19 5.20 19.91
C LEU A 18 13.32 5.54 21.41
N ASN A 19 13.92 6.68 21.75
CA ASN A 19 14.24 7.02 23.14
C ASN A 19 13.19 7.90 23.85
N THR A 20 12.06 8.22 23.22
CA THR A 20 11.17 9.29 23.72
C THR A 20 9.77 8.87 24.17
N LEU A 21 9.25 7.67 23.83
CA LEU A 21 7.85 7.33 24.15
C LEU A 21 7.65 5.84 24.51
N PRO A 22 7.19 5.51 25.73
CA PRO A 22 7.01 4.13 26.22
C PRO A 22 5.82 3.38 25.61
N SER A 23 4.90 4.06 24.93
CA SER A 23 3.75 3.43 24.24
C SER A 23 4.11 2.74 22.92
N ASN A 24 5.39 2.65 22.59
CA ASN A 24 5.88 2.22 21.28
C ASN A 24 6.52 0.82 21.27
N GLU A 25 6.65 0.10 22.38
CA GLU A 25 7.43 -1.16 22.46
C GLU A 25 7.11 -2.13 21.30
N GLY A 26 5.86 -2.52 21.13
CA GLY A 26 5.47 -3.44 20.04
C GLY A 26 5.66 -2.85 18.64
N ARG A 27 5.50 -1.54 18.46
CA ARG A 27 5.73 -0.87 17.17
C ARG A 27 7.22 -0.81 16.83
N LEU A 28 8.07 -0.58 17.82
CA LEU A 28 9.52 -0.54 17.65
C LEU A 28 10.06 -1.93 17.33
N GLU A 29 9.55 -2.96 17.98
CA GLU A 29 9.85 -4.35 17.64
C GLU A 29 9.45 -4.66 16.19
N ALA A 30 8.23 -4.30 15.77
CA ALA A 30 7.76 -4.50 14.40
C ALA A 30 8.67 -3.79 13.37
N LEU A 31 9.06 -2.54 13.65
CA LEU A 31 9.97 -1.78 12.79
C LEU A 31 11.39 -2.36 12.76
N LEU A 32 11.88 -2.89 13.89
CA LEU A 32 13.17 -3.57 13.95
C LEU A 32 13.16 -4.85 13.12
N PHE A 33 12.11 -5.67 13.23
CA PHE A 33 11.93 -6.85 12.40
C PHE A 33 11.88 -6.48 10.91
N GLU A 34 11.16 -5.41 10.56
CA GLU A 34 11.10 -4.91 9.19
C GLU A 34 12.47 -4.45 8.67
N ALA A 35 13.25 -3.71 9.48
CA ALA A 35 14.58 -3.24 9.12
C ALA A 35 15.57 -4.39 8.91
N LYS A 36 15.42 -5.49 9.66
CA LYS A 36 16.19 -6.73 9.48
C LYS A 36 15.74 -7.57 8.30
N GLY A 37 14.58 -7.28 7.70
CA GLY A 37 13.96 -8.12 6.68
C GLY A 37 13.31 -9.40 7.25
N GLU A 38 13.09 -9.45 8.56
CA GLU A 38 12.41 -10.53 9.28
C GLU A 38 10.89 -10.33 9.15
N TRP A 39 10.38 -10.49 7.93
CA TRP A 39 9.02 -10.06 7.60
C TRP A 39 7.92 -10.80 8.36
N THR A 40 8.11 -12.09 8.62
CA THR A 40 7.14 -12.91 9.36
C THR A 40 6.98 -12.42 10.80
N ASP A 41 8.08 -12.00 11.42
CA ASP A 41 8.08 -11.44 12.76
C ASP A 41 7.45 -10.04 12.78
N ALA A 42 7.77 -9.21 11.79
CA ALA A 42 7.17 -7.89 11.63
C ALA A 42 5.63 -8.01 11.50
N GLU A 43 5.16 -8.91 10.64
CA GLU A 43 3.73 -9.15 10.42
C GLU A 43 3.01 -9.61 11.69
N ARG A 44 3.63 -10.49 12.48
CA ARG A 44 3.10 -10.91 13.79
C ARG A 44 3.02 -9.75 14.78
N ALA A 45 4.06 -8.94 14.87
CA ALA A 45 4.09 -7.77 15.75
C ALA A 45 3.01 -6.75 15.34
N TYR A 46 2.85 -6.48 14.04
CA TYR A 46 1.78 -5.60 13.54
C TYR A 46 0.38 -6.19 13.78
N ALA A 47 0.19 -7.50 13.65
CA ALA A 47 -1.08 -8.15 13.97
C ALA A 47 -1.48 -7.92 15.43
N LEU A 48 -0.53 -8.07 16.37
CA LEU A 48 -0.78 -7.81 17.80
C LEU A 48 -1.13 -6.34 18.08
N ILE A 49 -0.54 -5.39 17.34
CA ILE A 49 -0.91 -3.97 17.47
C ILE A 49 -2.35 -3.75 16.99
N LEU A 50 -2.73 -4.35 15.86
CA LEU A 50 -4.08 -4.24 15.30
C LEU A 50 -5.13 -4.95 16.15
N GLU A 51 -4.78 -6.00 16.90
CA GLU A 51 -5.68 -6.61 17.90
C GLU A 51 -6.09 -5.60 18.99
N ASN A 52 -5.15 -4.75 19.42
CA ASN A 52 -5.42 -3.71 20.42
C ASN A 52 -6.07 -2.46 19.82
N ASN A 53 -5.70 -2.09 18.59
CA ASN A 53 -6.26 -0.97 17.86
C ASN A 53 -6.48 -1.31 16.37
N PRO A 54 -7.66 -1.80 15.99
CA PRO A 54 -7.96 -2.19 14.60
C PRO A 54 -7.91 -1.03 13.59
N PHE A 55 -8.01 0.21 14.07
CA PHE A 55 -8.06 1.42 13.24
C PHE A 55 -6.72 2.17 13.21
N ASP A 56 -5.62 1.52 13.59
CA ASP A 56 -4.28 2.10 13.44
C ASP A 56 -3.87 2.19 11.96
N GLN A 57 -4.15 3.33 11.34
CA GLN A 57 -3.82 3.61 9.93
C GLN A 57 -2.34 3.41 9.62
N ILE A 58 -1.45 3.75 10.57
CA ILE A 58 -0.01 3.65 10.36
C ILE A 58 0.36 2.18 10.16
N VAL A 59 -0.15 1.30 11.03
CA VAL A 59 0.14 -0.13 10.95
C VAL A 59 -0.37 -0.74 9.65
N HIS A 60 -1.60 -0.42 9.23
CA HIS A 60 -2.11 -0.89 7.94
C HIS A 60 -1.23 -0.45 6.76
N LYS A 61 -0.81 0.83 6.73
CA LYS A 61 0.10 1.33 5.69
C LYS A 61 1.46 0.65 5.73
N ARG A 62 1.99 0.30 6.91
CA ARG A 62 3.24 -0.48 7.03
C ARG A 62 3.10 -1.88 6.45
N LYS A 63 1.98 -2.57 6.70
CA LYS A 63 1.72 -3.89 6.12
C LYS A 63 1.70 -3.85 4.59
N ILE A 64 1.04 -2.84 4.00
CA ILE A 64 1.05 -2.61 2.55
C ILE A 64 2.48 -2.38 2.04
N ALA A 65 3.26 -1.54 2.73
CA ALA A 65 4.65 -1.27 2.36
C ALA A 65 5.54 -2.52 2.42
N ILE A 66 5.33 -3.39 3.42
CA ILE A 66 6.04 -4.68 3.53
C ILE A 66 5.73 -5.59 2.36
N ALA A 67 4.45 -5.77 2.02
CA ALA A 67 4.05 -6.59 0.87
C ALA A 67 4.70 -6.09 -0.43
N LYS A 68 4.70 -4.77 -0.65
CA LYS A 68 5.38 -4.14 -1.80
C LYS A 68 6.90 -4.32 -1.76
N ALA A 69 7.53 -4.22 -0.58
CA ALA A 69 8.98 -4.41 -0.42
C ALA A 69 9.42 -5.85 -0.71
N GLN A 70 8.56 -6.84 -0.44
CA GLN A 70 8.77 -8.24 -0.80
C GLN A 70 8.52 -8.52 -2.29
N GLY A 71 7.93 -7.58 -3.02
CA GLY A 71 7.50 -7.77 -4.41
C GLY A 71 6.19 -8.56 -4.55
N ASP A 72 5.49 -8.85 -3.44
CA ASP A 72 4.19 -9.51 -3.47
C ASP A 72 3.09 -8.48 -3.70
N MET A 73 2.93 -8.09 -4.97
CA MET A 73 1.93 -7.12 -5.39
C MET A 73 0.50 -7.64 -5.18
N ALA A 74 0.28 -8.96 -5.20
CA ALA A 74 -1.05 -9.54 -4.95
C ALA A 74 -1.46 -9.36 -3.49
N LEU A 75 -0.53 -9.61 -2.55
CA LEU A 75 -0.76 -9.36 -1.13
C LEU A 75 -0.92 -7.85 -0.85
N ALA A 76 -0.18 -6.99 -1.54
CA ALA A 76 -0.34 -5.54 -1.43
C ALA A 76 -1.76 -5.09 -1.82
N VAL A 77 -2.31 -5.64 -2.90
CA VAL A 77 -3.71 -5.41 -3.32
C VAL A 77 -4.70 -5.88 -2.25
N GLU A 78 -4.49 -7.07 -1.66
CA GLU A 78 -5.35 -7.57 -0.59
C GLU A 78 -5.37 -6.60 0.61
N TYR A 79 -4.19 -6.15 1.05
CA TYR A 79 -4.07 -5.21 2.17
C TYR A 79 -4.63 -3.82 1.84
N LEU A 80 -4.44 -3.32 0.62
CA LEU A 80 -5.03 -2.05 0.17
C LEU A 80 -6.57 -2.10 0.15
N ASN A 81 -7.15 -3.20 -0.36
CA ASN A 81 -8.61 -3.37 -0.34
C ASN A 81 -9.15 -3.38 1.11
N LYS A 82 -8.55 -4.18 2.01
CA LYS A 82 -8.93 -4.19 3.44
C LYS A 82 -8.76 -2.82 4.11
N TYR A 83 -7.73 -2.07 3.75
CA TYR A 83 -7.52 -0.72 4.26
C TYR A 83 -8.62 0.24 3.78
N LEU A 84 -8.97 0.19 2.50
CA LEU A 84 -10.01 1.04 1.90
C LEU A 84 -11.43 0.70 2.39
N GLU A 85 -11.68 -0.53 2.84
CA GLU A 85 -12.90 -0.88 3.59
C GLU A 85 -13.03 -0.09 4.90
N LEU A 86 -11.90 0.25 5.55
CA LEU A 86 -11.86 1.01 6.80
C LEU A 86 -11.75 2.53 6.58
N PHE A 87 -11.00 2.95 5.56
CA PHE A 87 -10.61 4.34 5.30
C PHE A 87 -10.92 4.78 3.87
N MET A 88 -12.18 4.62 3.44
CA MET A 88 -12.63 4.89 2.07
C MET A 88 -12.34 6.31 1.54
N ALA A 89 -12.14 7.30 2.41
CA ALA A 89 -11.83 8.68 2.04
C ALA A 89 -10.33 8.96 1.82
N ASP A 90 -9.46 7.95 1.96
CA ASP A 90 -8.02 8.09 1.72
C ASP A 90 -7.71 8.00 0.22
N HIS A 91 -7.72 9.15 -0.44
CA HIS A 91 -7.42 9.26 -1.87
C HIS A 91 -6.00 8.78 -2.24
N ASP A 92 -5.03 8.90 -1.33
CA ASP A 92 -3.67 8.41 -1.59
C ASP A 92 -3.65 6.89 -1.68
N ALA A 93 -4.42 6.20 -0.83
CA ALA A 93 -4.56 4.74 -0.88
C ALA A 93 -5.31 4.27 -2.13
N TRP A 94 -6.35 4.98 -2.58
CA TRP A 94 -7.00 4.70 -3.86
C TRP A 94 -6.05 4.81 -5.05
N ARG A 95 -5.21 5.85 -5.06
CA ARG A 95 -4.19 6.04 -6.10
C ARG A 95 -3.16 4.91 -6.06
N GLU A 96 -2.68 4.55 -4.88
CA GLU A 96 -1.72 3.44 -4.72
C GLU A 96 -2.31 2.10 -5.17
N LEU A 97 -3.59 1.85 -4.92
CA LEU A 97 -4.29 0.67 -5.41
C LEU A 97 -4.41 0.67 -6.94
N ALA A 98 -4.76 1.82 -7.54
CA ALA A 98 -4.81 1.96 -8.99
C ALA A 98 -3.45 1.66 -9.64
N GLU A 99 -2.37 2.26 -9.13
CA GLU A 99 -1.00 2.03 -9.60
C GLU A 99 -0.57 0.56 -9.45
N THR A 100 -0.97 -0.08 -8.35
CA THR A 100 -0.69 -1.50 -8.10
C THR A 100 -1.44 -2.39 -9.09
N TYR A 101 -2.71 -2.07 -9.40
CA TYR A 101 -3.47 -2.77 -10.44
C TYR A 101 -2.87 -2.58 -11.84
N VAL A 102 -2.38 -1.38 -12.18
CA VAL A 102 -1.67 -1.14 -13.45
C VAL A 102 -0.41 -2.01 -13.53
N ALA A 103 0.38 -2.09 -12.45
CA ALA A 103 1.57 -2.94 -12.40
C ALA A 103 1.26 -4.44 -12.60
N LEU A 104 0.08 -4.88 -12.13
CA LEU A 104 -0.45 -6.23 -12.31
C LEU A 104 -1.21 -6.44 -13.64
N GLN A 105 -1.25 -5.42 -14.52
CA GLN A 105 -2.01 -5.45 -15.79
C GLN A 105 -3.53 -5.67 -15.60
N MET A 106 -4.04 -5.36 -14.42
CA MET A 106 -5.46 -5.41 -14.06
C MET A 106 -6.16 -4.10 -14.41
N TYR A 107 -6.12 -3.72 -15.70
CA TYR A 107 -6.50 -2.39 -16.15
C TYR A 107 -7.95 -2.01 -15.87
N LYS A 108 -8.87 -2.97 -15.88
CA LYS A 108 -10.29 -2.71 -15.55
C LYS A 108 -10.46 -2.25 -14.10
N GLN A 109 -9.76 -2.91 -13.18
CA GLN A 109 -9.76 -2.58 -11.76
C GLN A 109 -9.05 -1.24 -11.50
N ALA A 110 -7.94 -0.99 -12.19
CA ALA A 110 -7.26 0.30 -12.13
C ALA A 110 -8.16 1.45 -12.61
N ALA A 111 -8.90 1.26 -13.71
CA ALA A 111 -9.83 2.25 -14.25
C ALA A 111 -10.91 2.60 -13.20
N PHE A 112 -11.51 1.59 -12.57
CA PHE A 112 -12.47 1.78 -11.48
C PHE A 112 -11.90 2.63 -10.34
N CYS A 113 -10.68 2.35 -9.87
CA CYS A 113 -10.05 3.17 -8.83
C CYS A 113 -9.89 4.64 -9.25
N TYR A 114 -9.56 4.91 -10.51
CA TYR A 114 -9.47 6.30 -11.01
C TYR A 114 -10.84 6.95 -11.19
N GLU A 115 -11.90 6.21 -11.53
CA GLU A 115 -13.28 6.71 -11.53
C GLU A 115 -13.67 7.20 -10.13
N GLU A 116 -13.42 6.39 -9.09
CA GLU A 116 -13.68 6.77 -7.70
C GLU A 116 -12.90 8.03 -7.28
N LEU A 117 -11.63 8.14 -7.70
CA LEU A 117 -10.82 9.33 -7.46
C LEU A 117 -11.37 10.58 -8.17
N ILE A 118 -11.82 10.46 -9.41
CA ILE A 118 -12.43 11.55 -10.17
C ILE A 118 -13.76 11.97 -9.53
N LEU A 119 -14.57 11.02 -9.07
CA LEU A 119 -15.82 11.29 -8.37
C LEU A 119 -15.58 12.06 -7.06
N ALA A 120 -14.55 11.68 -6.31
CA ALA A 120 -14.19 12.34 -5.05
C ALA A 120 -13.52 13.71 -5.24
N GLN A 121 -12.67 13.84 -6.27
CA GLN A 121 -11.84 15.03 -6.52
C GLN A 121 -11.81 15.40 -8.01
N PRO A 122 -12.92 15.91 -8.58
CA PRO A 122 -13.04 16.16 -10.00
C PRO A 122 -12.12 17.28 -10.52
N THR A 123 -11.60 18.12 -9.63
CA THR A 123 -10.73 19.26 -9.96
C THR A 123 -9.27 18.88 -10.16
N VAL A 124 -8.86 17.65 -9.85
CA VAL A 124 -7.47 17.19 -9.98
C VAL A 124 -7.24 16.65 -11.40
N PRO A 125 -6.50 17.36 -12.27
CA PRO A 125 -6.35 16.95 -13.68
C PRO A 125 -5.60 15.64 -13.84
N LEU A 126 -4.72 15.32 -12.89
CA LEU A 126 -3.89 14.12 -12.93
C LEU A 126 -4.73 12.82 -12.96
N TYR A 127 -5.87 12.79 -12.26
CA TYR A 127 -6.73 11.60 -12.26
C TYR A 127 -7.41 11.38 -13.62
N HIS A 128 -7.79 12.46 -14.31
CA HIS A 128 -8.34 12.37 -15.68
C HIS A 128 -7.30 11.86 -16.67
N LEU A 129 -6.06 12.33 -16.57
CA LEU A 129 -4.95 11.85 -17.41
C LEU A 129 -4.66 10.37 -17.17
N ALA A 130 -4.55 9.95 -15.90
CA ALA A 130 -4.30 8.56 -15.55
C ALA A 130 -5.45 7.63 -15.96
N TYR A 131 -6.71 8.06 -15.79
CA TYR A 131 -7.86 7.31 -16.26
C TYR A 131 -7.86 7.12 -17.78
N ALA A 132 -7.51 8.17 -18.55
CA ALA A 132 -7.41 8.08 -20.00
C ALA A 132 -6.32 7.08 -20.43
N GLU A 133 -5.15 7.12 -19.80
CA GLU A 133 -4.05 6.18 -20.05
C GLU A 133 -4.45 4.74 -19.74
N VAL A 134 -5.05 4.48 -18.58
CA VAL A 134 -5.49 3.13 -18.19
C VAL A 134 -6.62 2.62 -19.10
N SER A 135 -7.53 3.50 -19.51
CA SER A 135 -8.61 3.16 -20.44
C SER A 135 -8.07 2.77 -21.81
N GLU A 136 -7.03 3.46 -22.30
CA GLU A 136 -6.34 3.11 -23.54
C GLU A 136 -5.65 1.74 -23.42
N LEU A 137 -4.93 1.49 -22.31
CA LEU A 137 -4.29 0.20 -22.04
C LEU A 137 -5.29 -0.96 -21.99
N CYS A 138 -6.47 -0.74 -21.41
CA CYS A 138 -7.54 -1.73 -21.36
C CYS A 138 -8.05 -2.12 -22.77
N GLN A 139 -7.97 -1.22 -23.75
CA GLN A 139 -8.38 -1.46 -25.14
C GLN A 139 -7.30 -2.15 -25.96
N THR A 140 -6.03 -1.78 -25.77
CA THR A 140 -4.89 -2.32 -26.52
C THR A 140 -4.45 -3.70 -26.05
N HIS A 141 -4.74 -4.07 -24.81
CA HIS A 141 -4.43 -5.39 -24.23
C HIS A 141 -5.68 -6.16 -23.76
N PRO A 142 -6.60 -6.60 -24.65
CA PRO A 142 -7.82 -7.29 -24.25
C PRO A 142 -7.59 -8.68 -23.62
N SER A 143 -6.45 -9.31 -23.92
CA SER A 143 -6.16 -10.74 -23.78
C SER A 143 -6.01 -11.27 -22.36
N PHE A 144 -6.10 -10.43 -21.32
CA PHE A 144 -6.07 -10.86 -19.91
C PHE A 144 -7.38 -10.68 -19.16
N SER A 145 -8.40 -10.08 -19.78
CA SER A 145 -9.67 -9.77 -19.11
C SER A 145 -10.65 -10.95 -18.95
N GLN A 146 -10.28 -12.14 -19.45
CA GLN A 146 -11.14 -13.34 -19.43
C GLN A 146 -10.77 -14.36 -18.34
N SER A 147 -9.60 -14.29 -17.69
CA SER A 147 -9.17 -15.30 -16.71
C SER A 147 -9.82 -15.19 -15.31
N LEU A 148 -10.55 -14.11 -15.02
CA LEU A 148 -11.21 -13.88 -13.72
C LEU A 148 -12.72 -14.17 -13.72
N LYS A 149 -13.29 -14.74 -14.79
CA LYS A 149 -14.70 -15.15 -14.84
C LYS A 149 -14.94 -16.67 -14.65
N GLU A 150 -13.91 -17.45 -14.31
CA GLU A 150 -13.99 -18.93 -14.26
C GLU A 150 -13.55 -19.60 -12.93
N LYS A 151 -13.67 -18.92 -11.78
CA LYS A 151 -13.61 -19.56 -10.46
C LYS A 151 -14.69 -19.00 -9.55
#